data_AF-A0A1I4TI82-F1
#
_entry.id   AF-A0A1I4TI82-F1
#
_cell.length_a   1.000
_cell.length_b   1.000
_cell.length_c   1.000
_cell.angle_alpha   90.00
_cell.angle_beta   90.00
_cell.angle_gamma   90.00
#
_symmetry.space_group_name_H-M   'P 1'
#
loop_
_entity.id
_entity.type
_entity.pdbx_description
1 polymer ?
#
loop_
_entity_poly.entity_id
_entity_poly.type
_entity_poly.pdbx_seq_one_letter_code
_entity_poly.pdbx_strand_id
1 'polypeptide(L)' 'MNSVLVDAVLRKSADDYGTPGKDPYFGFGQINAGKAVNLVK' A
#
# COMPACT_ATOMS: atom_id res chain seq x y z
N MET A 1 10.95 11.23 -9.57
CA MET A 1 9.93 10.29 -9.03
C MET A 1 8.83 11.12 -8.39
N ASN A 2 7.56 10.93 -8.76
CA ASN A 2 6.45 11.67 -8.14
C ASN A 2 6.08 11.00 -6.80
N SER A 3 6.29 11.69 -5.68
CA SER A 3 6.03 11.15 -4.34
C SER A 3 4.56 10.78 -4.11
N VAL A 4 3.62 11.51 -4.73
CA VAL A 4 2.18 11.22 -4.68
C VAL A 4 1.88 9.88 -5.35
N LEU A 5 2.54 9.59 -6.48
CA LEU A 5 2.38 8.33 -7.19
C LEU A 5 2.93 7.17 -6.36
N VAL A 6 4.11 7.33 -5.75
CA VAL A 6 4.72 6.30 -4.89
C VAL A 6 3.80 5.97 -3.73
N ASP A 7 3.29 6.97 -3.02
CA ASP A 7 2.38 6.76 -1.89
C ASP A 7 1.08 6.06 -2.32
N ALA A 8 0.50 6.44 -3.46
CA ALA A 8 -0.68 5.77 -4.01
C ALA A 8 -0.42 4.28 -4.34
N VAL A 9 0.74 3.97 -4.93
CA VAL A 9 1.13 2.59 -5.25
C VAL A 9 1.35 1.78 -3.98
N LEU A 10 2.07 2.32 -2.99
CA LEU A 10 2.34 1.65 -1.74
C LEU A 10 1.03 1.34 -1.00
N ARG A 11 0.12 2.31 -0.88
CA ARG A 11 -1.20 2.08 -0.25
C ARG A 11 -2.02 1.03 -0.99
N LYS A 12 -2.09 1.09 -2.32
CA LYS A 12 -2.88 0.15 -3.13
C LYS A 12 -2.31 -1.27 -3.13
N SER A 13 -1.01 -1.41 -2.90
CA SER A 13 -0.34 -2.70 -2.82
C SER A 13 -0.48 -3.38 -1.45
N ALA A 14 -0.92 -2.68 -0.41
CA ALA A 14 -0.87 -3.20 0.94
C ALA A 14 -1.86 -4.37 1.16
N ASP A 15 -1.44 -5.35 1.95
CA ASP A 15 -2.28 -6.39 2.50
C ASP A 15 -2.91 -5.87 3.80
N ASP A 16 -4.22 -5.59 3.73
CA ASP A 16 -5.00 -4.95 4.79
C ASP A 16 -5.21 -5.89 5.99
N TYR A 17 -4.71 -5.48 7.15
CA TYR A 17 -4.76 -6.24 8.39
C TYR A 17 -5.56 -5.49 9.45
N GLY A 18 -6.24 -6.23 10.33
CA GLY A 18 -7.02 -5.63 11.40
C GLY A 18 -8.35 -5.08 10.90
N THR A 19 -8.61 -3.79 11.10
CA THR A 19 -9.86 -3.15 10.69
C THR A 19 -9.74 -2.71 9.23
N PRO A 20 -10.75 -2.99 8.37
CA PRO A 20 -10.68 -2.64 6.95
C PRO A 20 -10.31 -1.17 6.71
N GLY A 21 -9.35 -0.94 5.83
CA GLY A 21 -8.86 0.39 5.46
C GLY A 21 -7.68 0.85 6.32
N LYS A 22 -7.65 2.14 6.66
CA LYS A 22 -6.56 2.69 7.46
C LYS A 22 -6.85 2.52 8.95
N ASP A 23 -5.97 1.86 9.68
CA ASP A 23 -6.09 1.68 11.12
C ASP A 23 -4.88 2.25 11.92
N PRO A 24 -5.01 2.45 13.25
CA PRO A 24 -3.94 3.03 14.08
C PRO A 24 -2.72 2.13 14.29
N TYR A 25 -2.84 0.82 14.08
CA TYR A 25 -1.79 -0.17 14.39
C TYR A 25 -1.04 -0.61 13.14
N PHE A 26 -1.75 -0.91 12.05
CA PHE A 26 -1.14 -1.39 10.80
C PHE A 26 -1.14 -0.34 9.67
N GLY A 27 -1.72 0.84 9.89
CA GLY A 27 -1.79 1.85 8.86
C GLY A 27 -2.69 1.37 7.72
N PHE A 28 -2.18 1.26 6.50
CA PHE A 28 -2.93 0.64 5.38
C PHE A 28 -2.66 -0.87 5.25
N GLY A 29 -1.93 -1.46 6.20
CA GLY A 29 -1.48 -2.84 6.16
C GLY A 29 -0.03 -3.01 5.71
N GLN A 30 0.38 -4.25 5.48
CA GLN A 30 1.73 -4.60 5.09
C GLN A 30 1.95 -4.35 3.59
N ILE A 31 3.01 -3.61 3.23
CA ILE A 31 3.36 -3.39 1.82
C ILE A 31 3.67 -4.72 1.14
N ASN A 32 2.97 -5.03 0.05
CA ASN A 32 3.27 -6.17 -0.81
C ASN A 32 4.07 -5.70 -2.03
N ALA A 33 5.39 -5.94 -2.00
CA ALA A 33 6.29 -5.49 -3.07
C ALA A 33 5.95 -6.10 -4.45
N GLY A 34 5.47 -7.35 -4.49
CA GLY A 34 5.05 -7.99 -5.73
C GLY A 34 3.85 -7.29 -6.37
N LYS A 35 2.83 -6.96 -5.57
CA LYS A 35 1.68 -6.15 -6.03
C LYS A 35 2.14 -4.75 -6.46
N ALA A 36 3.00 -4.10 -5.68
CA ALA A 36 3.48 -2.75 -5.97
C ALA A 36 4.20 -2.67 -7.32
N VAL A 37 5.10 -3.61 -7.62
CA VAL A 37 5.81 -3.66 -8.91
C VAL A 37 4.85 -3.94 -10.06
N ASN A 38 3.85 -4.82 -9.87
CA ASN A 38 2.85 -5.10 -10.90
C ASN A 38 1.89 -3.92 -11.16
N LEU A 39 1.75 -2.98 -10.22
CA LEU A 39 0.90 -1.78 -10.40
C LEU A 39 1.58 -0.67 -11.23
N VAL A 40 2.90 -0.75 -11.41
CA VAL A 40 3.70 0.26 -12.12
C VAL A 40 4.38 -0.26 -13.39
N LYS A 41 4.20 -1.56 -13.68
CA LYS A 41 4.49 -2.14 -14.99
C LYS A 41 3.40 -1.76 -15.97
#